data_AF-A0A974YL30-F1
#
_entry.id   AF-A0A974YL30-F1
#
_cell.length_a   1.000
_cell.length_b   1.000
_cell.length_c   1.000
_cell.angle_alpha   90.00
_cell.angle_beta   90.00
_cell.angle_gamma   90.00
#
_symmetry.space_group_name_H-M   'P 1'
#
loop_
_entity.id
_entity.type
_entity.pdbx_description
1 polymer ?
#
loop_
_entity_poly.entity_id
_entity_poly.type
_entity_poly.pdbx_seq_one_letter_code
_entity_poly.pdbx_strand_id
1 'polypeptide(L)'
;MGELSKKIGDDGEKLIRNFLAMIGWERALENISIACMRPQKHATENQIKGRQTHGIDLLFPQKKQLEDFRAEHVIMSVKFSQKAYPKSPSSTFKGYITDLAHTIECYKNSDAHRESLRGLTDTKEVNSESFVGVLFWLTSEKSSDQDIISKISNANIPSSLKFETIQVVDNNRAQFIYNSLAAAKRIFPTDNISFNYTRYSDNFTDRNIPTHGLSMPSEFFGIR
;
A
#
# COMPACT_ATOMS: atom_id res chain seq x y z
N MET A 1 -15.10 7.89 -23.43
CA MET A 1 -14.13 8.42 -22.43
C MET A 1 -13.96 7.51 -21.21
N GLY A 2 -15.01 6.87 -20.69
CA GLY A 2 -14.89 5.97 -19.52
C GLY A 2 -14.09 4.68 -19.77
N GLU A 3 -14.21 4.06 -20.94
CA GLU A 3 -13.51 2.79 -21.25
C GLU A 3 -11.98 2.92 -21.27
N LEU A 4 -11.47 4.01 -21.83
CA LEU A 4 -10.02 4.28 -21.84
C LEU A 4 -9.50 4.51 -20.42
N SER A 5 -10.23 5.26 -19.59
CA SER A 5 -9.85 5.48 -18.19
C SER A 5 -9.85 4.18 -17.40
N LYS A 6 -10.84 3.32 -17.61
CA LYS A 6 -10.91 2.00 -16.98
C LYS A 6 -9.72 1.13 -17.39
N LYS A 7 -9.44 1.05 -18.69
CA LYS A 7 -8.31 0.28 -19.22
C LYS A 7 -6.96 0.74 -18.65
N ILE A 8 -6.75 2.07 -18.55
CA ILE A 8 -5.54 2.63 -17.92
C ILE A 8 -5.44 2.21 -16.45
N GLY A 9 -6.56 2.20 -15.73
CA GLY A 9 -6.62 1.67 -14.35
C GLY A 9 -6.22 0.20 -14.28
N ASP A 10 -6.85 -0.65 -15.09
CA ASP A 10 -6.59 -2.09 -15.16
C ASP A 10 -5.11 -2.39 -15.51
N ASP A 11 -4.54 -1.64 -16.46
CA ASP A 11 -3.11 -1.75 -16.83
C ASP A 11 -2.20 -1.35 -15.66
N GLY A 12 -2.57 -0.32 -14.90
CA GLY A 12 -1.86 0.12 -13.70
C GLY A 12 -1.91 -0.92 -12.57
N GLU A 13 -3.07 -1.50 -12.29
CA GLU A 13 -3.22 -2.58 -11.31
C GLU A 13 -2.40 -3.81 -11.68
N LYS A 14 -2.41 -4.19 -12.97
CA LYS A 14 -1.58 -5.29 -13.47
C LYS A 14 -0.08 -5.03 -13.31
N LEU A 15 0.37 -3.80 -13.57
CA LEU A 15 1.76 -3.39 -13.33
C LEU A 15 2.13 -3.56 -11.85
N ILE A 16 1.28 -3.06 -10.95
CA ILE A 16 1.52 -3.16 -9.51
C ILE A 16 1.49 -4.62 -9.05
N ARG A 17 0.59 -5.46 -9.55
CA ARG A 17 0.56 -6.89 -9.22
C ARG A 17 1.88 -7.59 -9.53
N ASN A 18 2.44 -7.34 -10.71
CA ASN A 18 3.74 -7.89 -11.10
C ASN A 18 4.86 -7.36 -10.18
N PHE A 19 4.78 -6.08 -9.80
CA PHE A 19 5.69 -5.49 -8.83
C PHE A 19 5.58 -6.14 -7.45
N LEU A 20 4.36 -6.35 -6.94
CA LEU A 20 4.10 -7.03 -5.67
C LEU A 20 4.63 -8.46 -5.66
N ALA A 21 4.45 -9.21 -6.74
CA ALA A 21 5.01 -10.55 -6.86
C ALA A 21 6.55 -10.58 -6.77
N MET A 22 7.24 -9.51 -7.24
CA MET A 22 8.70 -9.43 -7.12
C MET A 22 9.18 -9.20 -5.69
N ILE A 23 8.33 -8.63 -4.82
CA ILE A 23 8.63 -8.35 -3.41
C ILE A 23 8.01 -9.38 -2.45
N GLY A 24 7.53 -10.52 -2.97
CA GLY A 24 6.95 -11.61 -2.18
C GLY A 24 5.51 -11.38 -1.70
N TRP A 25 4.77 -10.48 -2.37
CA TRP A 25 3.37 -10.13 -2.06
C TRP A 25 2.40 -10.67 -3.13
N GLU A 26 2.74 -11.77 -3.81
CA GLU A 26 1.97 -12.35 -4.91
C GLU A 26 0.56 -12.82 -4.52
N ARG A 27 0.30 -13.00 -3.23
CA ARG A 27 -1.00 -13.41 -2.68
C ARG A 27 -1.88 -12.25 -2.22
N ALA A 28 -1.54 -11.02 -2.60
CA ALA A 28 -2.41 -9.87 -2.36
C ALA A 28 -3.80 -10.11 -2.96
N LEU A 29 -4.83 -9.88 -2.15
CA LEU A 29 -6.23 -9.93 -2.56
C LEU A 29 -6.54 -8.68 -3.40
N GLU A 30 -7.39 -8.82 -4.41
CA GLU A 30 -7.63 -7.75 -5.39
C GLU A 30 -9.08 -7.29 -5.39
N ASN A 31 -9.29 -6.03 -5.77
CA ASN A 31 -10.61 -5.50 -6.14
C ASN A 31 -11.68 -5.72 -5.05
N ILE A 32 -11.32 -5.46 -3.79
CA ILE A 32 -12.23 -5.65 -2.65
C ILE A 32 -13.12 -4.43 -2.51
N SER A 33 -14.44 -4.66 -2.52
CA SER A 33 -15.42 -3.63 -2.19
C SER A 33 -15.92 -3.83 -0.76
N ILE A 34 -15.82 -2.78 0.07
CA ILE A 34 -16.34 -2.77 1.44
C ILE A 34 -17.45 -1.73 1.60
N ALA A 35 -18.39 -1.99 2.52
CA ALA A 35 -19.40 -1.01 2.88
C ALA A 35 -18.78 0.21 3.59
N CYS A 36 -19.30 1.40 3.29
CA CYS A 36 -18.93 2.62 4.00
C CYS A 36 -19.67 2.70 5.34
N MET A 37 -18.92 2.73 6.42
CA MET A 37 -19.49 2.79 7.78
C MET A 37 -19.84 4.22 8.21
N ARG A 38 -19.42 5.23 7.44
CA ARG A 38 -19.69 6.66 7.72
C ARG A 38 -20.12 7.41 6.45
N PRO A 39 -21.27 7.07 5.83
CA PRO A 39 -21.64 7.57 4.51
C PRO A 39 -21.64 9.09 4.35
N GLN A 40 -22.11 9.82 5.37
CA GLN A 40 -22.19 11.27 5.33
C GLN A 40 -20.81 11.94 5.53
N LYS A 41 -20.00 11.40 6.44
CA LYS A 41 -18.63 11.92 6.69
C LYS A 41 -17.70 11.67 5.49
N HIS A 42 -17.86 10.52 4.83
CA HIS A 42 -17.03 10.12 3.69
C HIS A 42 -17.63 10.51 2.34
N ALA A 43 -18.72 11.29 2.35
CA ALA A 43 -19.35 11.79 1.14
C ALA A 43 -18.37 12.69 0.37
N THR A 44 -18.30 12.50 -0.94
CA THR A 44 -17.68 13.47 -1.86
C THR A 44 -18.70 14.54 -2.24
N GLU A 45 -18.24 15.68 -2.79
CA GLU A 45 -19.08 16.85 -3.12
C GLU A 45 -20.35 16.51 -3.94
N ASN A 46 -20.31 15.43 -4.71
CA ASN A 46 -21.40 15.00 -5.60
C ASN A 46 -22.29 13.88 -5.01
N GLN A 47 -22.08 13.45 -3.77
CA GLN A 47 -22.79 12.32 -3.16
C GLN A 47 -23.84 12.77 -2.14
N ILE A 48 -25.00 13.23 -2.63
CA ILE A 48 -26.14 13.68 -1.81
C ILE A 48 -26.61 12.59 -0.83
N LYS A 49 -26.57 11.31 -1.22
CA LYS A 49 -26.94 10.16 -0.37
C LYS A 49 -25.80 9.67 0.53
N GLY A 50 -24.65 10.34 0.51
CA GLY A 50 -23.43 9.88 1.13
C GLY A 50 -22.75 8.74 0.36
N ARG A 51 -21.50 8.46 0.72
CA ARG A 51 -20.71 7.38 0.13
C ARG A 51 -21.18 6.03 0.64
N GLN A 52 -21.50 5.10 -0.25
CA GLN A 52 -22.03 3.78 0.14
C GLN A 52 -20.94 2.71 0.28
N THR A 53 -19.88 2.79 -0.51
CA THR A 53 -18.81 1.79 -0.55
C THR A 53 -17.43 2.43 -0.69
N HIS A 54 -16.40 1.67 -0.30
CA HIS A 54 -15.00 1.93 -0.60
C HIS A 54 -14.42 0.77 -1.40
N GLY A 55 -13.57 1.09 -2.38
CA GLY A 55 -12.77 0.11 -3.10
C GLY A 55 -11.37 0.04 -2.52
N ILE A 56 -10.84 -1.18 -2.41
CA ILE A 56 -9.45 -1.48 -2.11
C ILE A 56 -8.89 -2.19 -3.34
N ASP A 57 -7.93 -1.56 -4.00
CA ASP A 57 -7.39 -2.08 -5.26
C ASP A 57 -6.60 -3.38 -4.96
N LEU A 58 -5.76 -3.35 -3.92
CA LEU A 58 -5.01 -4.51 -3.41
C LEU A 58 -4.99 -4.52 -1.87
N LEU A 59 -5.11 -5.70 -1.27
CA LEU A 59 -5.03 -5.93 0.17
C LEU A 59 -4.05 -7.07 0.46
N PHE A 60 -3.06 -6.83 1.32
CA PHE A 60 -2.10 -7.84 1.74
C PHE A 60 -2.09 -7.99 3.27
N PRO A 61 -2.86 -8.94 3.82
CA PRO A 61 -2.78 -9.31 5.23
C PRO A 61 -1.54 -10.20 5.46
N GLN A 62 -0.71 -9.85 6.43
CA GLN A 62 0.48 -10.62 6.79
C GLN A 62 0.77 -10.58 8.29
N LYS A 63 1.65 -11.47 8.76
CA LYS A 63 2.35 -11.25 10.03
C LYS A 63 3.45 -10.22 9.80
N LYS A 64 3.58 -9.26 10.70
CA LYS A 64 4.61 -8.23 10.61
C LYS A 64 5.99 -8.86 10.78
N GLN A 65 6.94 -8.52 9.91
CA GLN A 65 8.30 -9.08 9.95
C GLN A 65 9.22 -8.35 10.92
N LEU A 66 8.92 -7.07 11.20
CA LEU A 66 9.79 -6.17 11.97
C LEU A 66 9.33 -5.93 13.42
N GLU A 67 8.27 -6.61 13.86
CA GLU A 67 7.69 -6.50 15.21
C GLU A 67 6.94 -7.80 15.54
N ASP A 68 7.19 -8.37 16.71
CA ASP A 68 6.59 -9.65 17.12
C ASP A 68 5.08 -9.54 17.34
N PHE A 69 4.38 -10.68 17.20
CA PHE A 69 3.00 -10.87 17.64
C PHE A 69 1.97 -9.91 17.02
N ARG A 70 2.32 -9.27 15.89
CA ARG A 70 1.50 -8.26 15.23
C ARG A 70 1.07 -8.69 13.84
N ALA A 71 -0.22 -8.61 13.56
CA ALA A 71 -0.73 -8.69 12.20
C ALA A 71 -0.63 -7.31 11.53
N GLU A 72 -0.31 -7.29 10.25
CA GLU A 72 -0.29 -6.10 9.42
C GLU A 72 -1.27 -6.28 8.26
N HIS A 73 -2.16 -5.31 8.10
CA HIS A 73 -3.04 -5.22 6.95
C HIS A 73 -2.56 -4.07 6.06
N VAL A 74 -1.93 -4.42 4.94
CA VAL A 74 -1.49 -3.43 3.95
C VAL A 74 -2.61 -3.18 2.94
N ILE A 75 -3.20 -2.00 3.00
CA ILE A 75 -4.35 -1.57 2.21
C ILE A 75 -3.85 -0.62 1.13
N MET A 76 -3.97 -1.00 -0.13
CA MET A 76 -3.30 -0.33 -1.22
C MET A 76 -4.29 0.32 -2.18
N SER A 77 -3.93 1.52 -2.65
CA SER A 77 -4.60 2.14 -3.79
C SER A 77 -3.64 2.49 -4.90
N VAL A 78 -4.05 2.21 -6.14
CA VAL A 78 -3.29 2.41 -7.36
C VAL A 78 -3.86 3.59 -8.13
N LYS A 79 -3.03 4.60 -8.36
CA LYS A 79 -3.32 5.79 -9.17
C LYS A 79 -2.30 5.84 -10.30
N PHE A 80 -2.68 5.26 -11.44
CA PHE A 80 -1.85 5.20 -12.63
C PHE A 80 -2.34 6.16 -13.72
N SER A 81 -1.42 6.79 -14.45
CA SER A 81 -1.72 7.75 -15.51
C SER A 81 -0.77 7.57 -16.70
N GLN A 82 -1.27 7.78 -17.91
CA GLN A 82 -0.43 7.90 -19.11
C GLN A 82 0.10 9.33 -19.35
N LYS A 83 -0.34 10.28 -18.52
CA LYS A 83 0.12 11.68 -18.54
C LYS A 83 1.15 11.91 -17.44
N ALA A 84 2.03 12.88 -17.65
CA ALA A 84 2.94 13.37 -16.62
C ALA A 84 2.20 13.72 -15.32
N TYR A 85 2.91 13.65 -14.21
CA TYR A 85 2.34 14.08 -12.93
C TYR A 85 1.87 15.54 -13.00
N PRO A 86 0.85 15.92 -12.21
CA PRO A 86 0.40 17.30 -12.14
C PRO A 86 1.54 18.23 -11.71
N LYS A 87 1.65 19.40 -12.37
CA LYS A 87 2.61 20.45 -11.98
C LYS A 87 2.38 20.94 -10.54
N SER A 88 1.13 20.92 -10.09
CA SER A 88 0.72 21.32 -8.74
C SER A 88 -0.07 20.17 -8.09
N PRO A 89 0.62 19.16 -7.53
CA PRO A 89 0.02 17.89 -7.14
C PRO A 89 -0.76 17.92 -5.82
N SER A 90 -0.62 18.96 -4.99
CA SER A 90 -1.07 18.94 -3.60
C SER A 90 -2.58 18.71 -3.43
N SER A 91 -3.43 19.30 -4.28
CA SER A 91 -4.89 19.10 -4.20
C SER A 91 -5.28 17.67 -4.57
N THR A 92 -4.75 17.17 -5.70
CA THR A 92 -4.95 15.78 -6.14
C THR A 92 -4.47 14.78 -5.10
N PHE A 93 -3.28 15.02 -4.53
CA PHE A 93 -2.71 14.20 -3.48
C PHE A 93 -3.60 14.13 -2.23
N LYS A 94 -4.11 15.28 -1.75
CA LYS A 94 -5.04 15.32 -0.62
C LYS A 94 -6.30 14.51 -0.90
N GLY A 95 -6.81 14.54 -2.13
CA GLY A 95 -7.94 13.70 -2.55
C GLY A 95 -7.63 12.22 -2.40
N TYR A 96 -6.48 11.76 -2.90
CA TYR A 96 -6.05 10.37 -2.81
C TYR A 96 -5.81 9.91 -1.37
N ILE A 97 -5.13 10.72 -0.54
CA ILE A 97 -4.89 10.39 0.87
C ILE A 97 -6.20 10.37 1.67
N THR A 98 -7.11 11.32 1.43
CA THR A 98 -8.42 11.36 2.09
C THR A 98 -9.23 10.12 1.76
N ASP A 99 -9.27 9.73 0.48
CA ASP A 99 -9.95 8.52 0.01
C ASP A 99 -9.40 7.27 0.70
N LEU A 100 -8.08 7.09 0.67
CA LEU A 100 -7.42 5.93 1.28
C LEU A 100 -7.57 5.90 2.82
N ALA A 101 -7.47 7.05 3.49
CA ALA A 101 -7.69 7.14 4.93
C ALA A 101 -9.11 6.73 5.33
N HIS A 102 -10.13 7.19 4.60
CA HIS A 102 -11.52 6.77 4.83
C HIS A 102 -11.75 5.29 4.53
N THR A 103 -11.07 4.75 3.50
CA THR A 103 -11.10 3.32 3.19
C THR A 103 -10.49 2.50 4.33
N ILE A 104 -9.35 2.91 4.88
CA ILE A 104 -8.74 2.27 6.06
C ILE A 104 -9.68 2.35 7.27
N GLU A 105 -10.29 3.51 7.53
CA GLU A 105 -11.26 3.70 8.62
C GLU A 105 -12.44 2.72 8.52
N CYS A 106 -12.98 2.50 7.31
CA CYS A 106 -14.06 1.53 7.10
C CYS A 106 -13.57 0.09 7.13
N TYR A 107 -12.38 -0.20 6.57
CA TYR A 107 -11.83 -1.55 6.51
C TYR A 107 -11.69 -2.18 7.89
N LYS A 108 -11.23 -1.42 8.89
CA LYS A 108 -11.11 -1.86 10.30
C LYS A 108 -12.39 -2.46 10.91
N ASN A 109 -13.55 -2.17 10.33
CA ASN A 109 -14.85 -2.65 10.82
C ASN A 109 -15.58 -3.54 9.78
N SER A 110 -14.89 -3.91 8.70
CA SER A 110 -15.49 -4.61 7.57
C SER A 110 -15.45 -6.12 7.72
N ASP A 111 -16.28 -6.81 6.95
CA ASP A 111 -16.29 -8.28 6.88
C ASP A 111 -14.97 -8.80 6.28
N ALA A 112 -14.42 -8.09 5.29
CA ALA A 112 -13.14 -8.39 4.66
C ALA A 112 -11.97 -8.38 5.66
N HIS A 113 -11.99 -7.46 6.63
CA HIS A 113 -11.01 -7.45 7.71
C HIS A 113 -11.15 -8.68 8.60
N ARG A 114 -12.37 -9.02 9.03
CA ARG A 114 -12.60 -10.22 9.87
C ARG A 114 -12.17 -11.50 9.18
N GLU A 115 -12.42 -11.62 7.88
CA GLU A 115 -11.97 -12.76 7.07
C GLU A 115 -10.45 -12.82 6.95
N SER A 116 -9.82 -11.68 6.63
CA SER A 116 -8.36 -11.57 6.55
C SER A 116 -7.67 -11.91 7.87
N LEU A 117 -8.20 -11.42 8.99
CA LEU A 117 -7.66 -11.68 10.32
C LEU A 117 -7.77 -13.16 10.69
N ARG A 118 -8.90 -13.82 10.40
CA ARG A 118 -9.08 -15.26 10.64
C ARG A 118 -7.97 -16.09 9.98
N GLY A 119 -7.62 -15.75 8.73
CA GLY A 119 -6.52 -16.41 8.01
C GLY A 119 -5.13 -16.21 8.62
N LEU A 120 -4.94 -15.21 9.48
CA LEU A 120 -3.68 -14.94 10.20
C LEU A 120 -3.66 -15.51 11.62
N THR A 121 -4.82 -15.64 12.26
CA THR A 121 -4.96 -16.01 13.69
C THR A 121 -5.00 -17.51 13.98
N ASP A 122 -4.91 -18.38 12.97
CA ASP A 122 -4.73 -19.84 13.19
C ASP A 122 -3.43 -20.16 13.95
N THR A 123 -2.55 -19.18 14.14
CA THR A 123 -1.39 -19.22 15.03
C THR A 123 -1.67 -18.37 16.28
N LYS A 124 -1.56 -18.95 17.48
CA LYS A 124 -1.81 -18.35 18.82
C LYS A 124 -0.90 -17.15 19.19
N GLU A 125 -0.28 -16.51 18.21
CA GLU A 125 0.82 -15.56 18.36
C GLU A 125 0.38 -14.11 18.10
N VAL A 126 -0.72 -13.85 17.40
CA VAL A 126 -1.13 -12.46 17.11
C VAL A 126 -1.91 -11.88 18.28
N ASN A 127 -1.43 -10.79 18.87
CA ASN A 127 -2.09 -10.07 19.97
C ASN A 127 -2.43 -8.60 19.63
N SER A 128 -1.95 -8.10 18.50
CA SER A 128 -2.16 -6.73 18.06
C SER A 128 -2.20 -6.64 16.53
N GLU A 129 -2.72 -5.52 16.03
CA GLU A 129 -2.88 -5.25 14.59
C GLU A 129 -2.26 -3.91 14.19
N SER A 130 -1.91 -3.79 12.92
CA SER A 130 -1.48 -2.55 12.27
C SER A 130 -2.17 -2.41 10.93
N PHE A 131 -2.49 -1.18 10.56
CA PHE A 131 -3.16 -0.87 9.30
C PHE A 131 -2.33 0.15 8.54
N VAL A 132 -1.69 -0.31 7.46
CA VAL A 132 -0.79 0.50 6.64
C VAL A 132 -1.46 0.78 5.31
N GLY A 133 -1.60 2.07 4.97
CA GLY A 133 -1.99 2.47 3.63
C GLY A 133 -0.78 2.54 2.70
N VAL A 134 -0.91 2.08 1.46
CA VAL A 134 0.09 2.33 0.40
C VAL A 134 -0.58 2.96 -0.80
N LEU A 135 -0.19 4.18 -1.15
CA LEU A 135 -0.61 4.87 -2.36
C LEU A 135 0.46 4.69 -3.43
N PHE A 136 0.20 3.82 -4.40
CA PHE A 136 0.99 3.77 -5.63
C PHE A 136 0.52 4.88 -6.56
N TRP A 137 1.29 5.96 -6.67
CA TRP A 137 0.98 7.05 -7.58
C TRP A 137 2.01 7.06 -8.70
N LEU A 138 1.64 6.52 -9.85
CA LEU A 138 2.58 6.22 -10.94
C LEU A 138 2.15 6.84 -12.27
N THR A 139 3.12 7.06 -13.15
CA THR A 139 2.90 7.48 -14.54
C THR A 139 3.73 6.66 -15.53
N SER A 140 3.24 6.46 -16.75
CA SER A 140 4.06 5.94 -17.85
C SER A 140 4.72 7.03 -18.70
N GLU A 141 4.49 8.31 -18.41
CA GLU A 141 5.12 9.42 -19.12
C GLU A 141 6.58 9.57 -18.70
N LYS A 142 7.50 9.11 -19.57
CA LYS A 142 8.94 9.09 -19.32
C LYS A 142 9.53 10.49 -19.20
N SER A 143 8.95 11.49 -19.86
CA SER A 143 9.41 12.88 -19.75
C SER A 143 8.91 13.57 -18.46
N SER A 144 8.07 12.89 -17.66
CA SER A 144 7.63 13.42 -16.38
C SER A 144 8.79 13.43 -15.38
N ASP A 145 8.72 14.36 -14.44
CA ASP A 145 9.49 14.26 -13.21
C ASP A 145 9.03 13.02 -12.44
N GLN A 146 9.93 12.06 -12.18
CA GLN A 146 9.59 10.76 -11.61
C GLN A 146 9.53 10.78 -10.07
N ASP A 147 9.95 11.89 -9.44
CA ASP A 147 9.92 12.12 -8.00
C ASP A 147 8.79 13.08 -7.64
N ILE A 148 7.56 12.56 -7.57
CA ILE A 148 6.40 13.34 -7.15
C ILE A 148 6.38 13.56 -5.64
N ILE A 149 7.02 12.66 -4.88
CA ILE A 149 7.08 12.70 -3.42
C ILE A 149 7.76 13.99 -2.94
N SER A 150 8.85 14.42 -3.58
CA SER A 150 9.54 15.67 -3.27
C SER A 150 8.59 16.89 -3.34
N LYS A 151 7.62 16.88 -4.26
CA LYS A 151 6.65 17.98 -4.49
C LYS A 151 5.47 17.99 -3.54
N ILE A 152 5.21 16.88 -2.85
CA ILE A 152 4.10 16.74 -1.89
C ILE A 152 4.57 16.59 -0.45
N SER A 153 5.89 16.59 -0.22
CA SER A 153 6.51 16.46 1.10
C SER A 153 6.01 17.49 2.11
N ASN A 154 5.64 18.69 1.64
CA ASN A 154 5.09 19.79 2.45
C ASN A 154 3.55 19.91 2.33
N ALA A 155 2.86 18.93 1.74
CA ALA A 155 1.41 19.00 1.60
C ALA A 155 0.72 18.90 2.97
N ASN A 156 -0.10 19.89 3.31
CA ASN A 156 -0.88 19.87 4.56
C ASN A 156 -2.02 18.84 4.48
N ILE A 157 -1.88 17.73 5.20
CA ILE A 157 -2.90 16.68 5.33
C ILE A 157 -3.93 17.08 6.40
N PRO A 158 -5.24 16.98 6.12
CA PRO A 158 -6.26 17.33 7.10
C PRO A 158 -6.13 16.51 8.39
N SER A 159 -6.06 17.19 9.53
CA SER A 159 -5.95 16.56 10.86
C SER A 159 -7.19 15.75 11.28
N SER A 160 -8.29 15.91 10.55
CA SER A 160 -9.53 15.15 10.73
C SER A 160 -9.44 13.70 10.23
N LEU A 161 -8.48 13.39 9.36
CA LEU A 161 -8.28 12.04 8.84
C LEU A 161 -7.76 11.09 9.93
N LYS A 162 -8.22 9.84 9.89
CA LYS A 162 -7.89 8.81 10.89
C LYS A 162 -7.15 7.66 10.21
N PHE A 163 -5.83 7.62 10.35
CA PHE A 163 -4.98 6.53 9.88
C PHE A 163 -3.68 6.49 10.71
N GLU A 164 -3.02 5.33 10.77
CA GLU A 164 -1.73 5.17 11.46
C GLU A 164 -0.57 5.58 10.56
N THR A 165 -0.54 5.03 9.35
CA THR A 165 0.47 5.34 8.34
C THR A 165 -0.13 5.19 6.96
N ILE A 166 0.21 6.13 6.08
CA ILE A 166 0.03 5.99 4.64
C ILE A 166 1.38 6.31 3.99
N GLN A 167 1.94 5.34 3.27
CA GLN A 167 3.14 5.49 2.48
C GLN A 167 2.78 5.83 1.03
N VAL A 168 3.64 6.58 0.36
CA VAL A 168 3.48 6.91 -1.06
C VAL A 168 4.63 6.27 -1.83
N VAL A 169 4.30 5.58 -2.91
CA VAL A 169 5.25 4.98 -3.83
C VAL A 169 5.08 5.64 -5.19
N ASP A 170 6.09 6.38 -5.61
CA ASP A 170 6.16 6.99 -6.93
C ASP A 170 7.08 6.20 -7.88
N ASN A 171 7.22 6.69 -9.11
CA ASN A 171 8.05 6.04 -10.12
C ASN A 171 9.49 5.88 -9.64
N ASN A 172 10.08 6.92 -9.02
CA ASN A 172 11.46 6.87 -8.53
C ASN A 172 11.63 5.78 -7.47
N ARG A 173 10.72 5.73 -6.48
CA ARG A 173 10.74 4.70 -5.43
C ARG A 173 10.54 3.29 -5.97
N ALA A 174 9.54 3.08 -6.83
CA ALA A 174 9.27 1.78 -7.43
C ALA A 174 10.46 1.30 -8.27
N GLN A 175 11.07 2.20 -9.05
CA GLN A 175 12.23 1.92 -9.89
C GLN A 175 13.45 1.54 -9.04
N PHE A 176 13.68 2.22 -7.91
CA PHE A 176 14.78 1.90 -7.00
C PHE A 176 14.65 0.47 -6.46
N ILE A 177 13.47 0.10 -5.96
CA ILE A 177 13.20 -1.24 -5.42
C ILE A 177 13.38 -2.29 -6.53
N TYR A 178 12.77 -2.06 -7.70
CA TYR A 178 12.91 -2.94 -8.86
C TYR A 178 14.37 -3.15 -9.27
N ASN A 179 15.13 -2.06 -9.44
CA ASN A 179 16.53 -2.11 -9.84
C ASN A 179 17.39 -2.85 -8.81
N SER A 180 17.12 -2.66 -7.51
CA SER A 180 17.83 -3.34 -6.44
C SER A 180 17.65 -4.86 -6.52
N LEU A 181 16.40 -5.30 -6.71
CA LEU A 181 16.07 -6.74 -6.84
C LEU A 181 16.60 -7.33 -8.15
N ALA A 182 16.48 -6.59 -9.25
CA ALA A 182 17.01 -7.02 -10.55
C ALA A 182 18.54 -7.12 -10.53
N ALA A 183 19.22 -6.16 -9.90
CA ALA A 183 20.66 -6.18 -9.72
C ALA A 183 21.10 -7.39 -8.87
N ALA A 184 20.45 -7.62 -7.73
CA ALA A 184 20.73 -8.77 -6.87
C ALA A 184 20.57 -10.09 -7.64
N LYS A 185 19.45 -10.29 -8.35
CA LYS A 185 19.19 -11.49 -9.17
C LYS A 185 20.22 -11.69 -10.28
N ARG A 186 20.71 -10.60 -10.87
CA ARG A 186 21.74 -10.68 -11.92
C ARG A 186 23.11 -11.03 -11.36
N ILE A 187 23.46 -10.53 -10.18
CA ILE A 187 24.76 -10.81 -9.53
C ILE A 187 24.76 -12.22 -8.95
N PHE A 188 23.63 -12.67 -8.40
CA PHE A 188 23.46 -13.95 -7.71
C PHE A 188 22.35 -14.79 -8.38
N PRO A 189 22.54 -15.28 -9.62
CA PRO A 189 21.48 -15.91 -10.41
C PRO A 189 21.01 -17.27 -9.90
N THR A 190 21.86 -17.97 -9.14
CA THR A 190 21.57 -19.30 -8.58
C THR A 190 21.14 -19.27 -7.12
N ASP A 191 21.26 -18.12 -6.47
CA ASP A 191 21.08 -18.01 -5.04
C ASP A 191 19.66 -17.56 -4.69
N ASN A 192 19.20 -18.01 -3.52
CA ASN A 192 17.95 -17.53 -2.95
C ASN A 192 18.17 -16.15 -2.33
N ILE A 193 17.64 -15.12 -3.00
CA ILE A 193 17.69 -13.75 -2.50
C ILE A 193 16.55 -13.53 -1.50
N SER A 194 16.88 -13.01 -0.33
CA SER A 194 15.95 -12.70 0.75
C SER A 194 16.16 -11.28 1.25
N PHE A 195 15.10 -10.69 1.79
CA PHE A 195 15.15 -9.43 2.52
C PHE A 195 15.67 -9.70 3.92
N ASN A 196 16.57 -8.84 4.40
CA ASN A 196 17.03 -8.85 5.78
C ASN A 196 15.98 -8.15 6.66
N TYR A 197 15.52 -8.82 7.71
CA TYR A 197 14.62 -8.27 8.72
C TYR A 197 15.47 -7.78 9.89
N THR A 198 15.98 -6.55 9.74
CA THR A 198 16.88 -5.97 10.74
C THR A 198 16.17 -5.80 12.07
N ARG A 199 16.75 -6.39 13.12
CA ARG A 199 16.24 -6.28 14.48
C ARG A 199 16.77 -5.01 15.13
N TYR A 200 15.90 -4.05 15.40
CA TYR A 200 16.19 -3.01 16.39
C TYR A 200 15.86 -3.61 17.77
N SER A 201 16.77 -3.46 18.75
CA SER A 201 16.82 -4.22 20.01
C SER A 201 15.53 -4.23 20.85
N ASP A 202 14.61 -3.29 20.60
CA ASP A 202 13.46 -3.03 21.45
C ASP A 202 12.14 -3.61 20.90
N ASN A 203 12.12 -4.11 19.65
CA ASN A 203 10.91 -4.58 18.98
C ASN A 203 10.70 -6.10 19.02
N PHE A 204 11.63 -6.85 19.64
CA PHE A 204 11.63 -8.31 19.59
C PHE A 204 11.80 -8.93 20.97
N THR A 205 10.80 -9.70 21.38
CA THR A 205 10.83 -10.54 22.57
C THR A 205 10.95 -12.04 22.20
N ASP A 206 10.50 -12.41 21.00
CA ASP A 206 10.67 -13.75 20.44
C ASP A 206 12.06 -13.91 19.83
N ARG A 207 12.83 -14.86 20.38
CA ARG A 207 14.17 -15.18 19.88
C ARG A 207 14.15 -15.96 18.57
N ASN A 208 13.01 -16.58 18.23
CA ASN A 208 12.84 -17.48 17.09
C ASN A 208 12.30 -16.80 15.83
N ILE A 209 11.98 -15.50 15.87
CA ILE A 209 11.48 -14.81 14.68
C ILE A 209 12.53 -14.85 13.55
N PRO A 210 12.16 -15.11 12.28
CA PRO A 210 13.12 -15.11 11.18
C PRO A 210 13.86 -13.77 11.06
N THR A 211 15.17 -13.81 10.78
CA THR A 211 15.99 -12.60 10.53
C THR A 211 16.04 -12.21 9.05
N HIS A 212 15.41 -13.01 8.19
CA HIS A 212 15.31 -12.78 6.76
C HIS A 212 14.13 -13.57 6.19
N GLY A 213 13.69 -13.21 4.99
CA GLY A 213 12.68 -13.95 4.25
C GLY A 213 12.39 -13.38 2.86
N LEU A 214 11.42 -13.98 2.17
CA LEU A 214 11.12 -13.66 0.76
C LEU A 214 10.15 -12.48 0.59
N SER A 215 9.46 -12.07 1.66
CA SER A 215 8.52 -10.95 1.64
C SER A 215 9.21 -9.67 2.08
N MET A 216 9.06 -8.60 1.31
CA MET A 216 9.57 -7.30 1.70
C MET A 216 8.70 -6.72 2.83
N PRO A 217 9.29 -6.21 3.93
CA PRO A 217 8.54 -5.46 4.93
C PRO A 217 7.91 -4.20 4.33
N SER A 218 6.71 -3.82 4.76
CA SER A 218 6.00 -2.64 4.26
C SER A 218 6.80 -1.35 4.54
N GLU A 219 7.56 -1.32 5.62
CA GLU A 219 8.41 -0.19 6.02
C GLU A 219 9.47 0.17 4.98
N PHE A 220 9.86 -0.77 4.11
CA PHE A 220 10.88 -0.53 3.09
C PHE A 220 10.39 0.40 1.97
N PHE A 221 9.07 0.59 1.82
CA PHE A 221 8.52 1.68 1.00
C PHE A 221 8.79 3.07 1.60
N GLY A 222 9.13 3.18 2.88
CA GLY A 222 9.29 4.44 3.61
C GLY A 222 10.73 4.98 3.73
N ILE A 223 11.77 4.20 3.37
CA ILE A 223 13.19 4.54 3.56
C ILE A 223 13.58 5.85 2.86
N ARG A 224 13.92 6.93 3.56
CA ARG A 224 14.44 8.15 2.92
C ARG A 224 15.95 8.08 2.71
#